data_AF-A0A2N7W9E6-F1
#
_entry.id   AF-A0A2N7W9E6-F1
#
_cell.length_a   1.000
_cell.length_b   1.000
_cell.length_c   1.000
_cell.angle_alpha   90.00
_cell.angle_beta   90.00
_cell.angle_gamma   90.00
#
_symmetry.space_group_name_H-M   'P 1'
#
loop_
_entity.id
_entity.type
_entity.pdbx_description
1 polymer ?
#
loop_
_entity_poly.entity_id
_entity_poly.type
_entity_poly.pdbx_seq_one_letter_code
_entity_poly.pdbx_strand_id
1 'polypeptide(L)'
;MVAAAIGAAAVATVGASAMSSDASRSAANKQSDAAASANATQLAIYNQNNENLKPYLDYGTSQLPTLQAGYGTLQQLINGYNGLVGNGGTAPDTAALQKSLEATPGYQFQLGQGEKAINNSAAAKGGLLSGATLKDLTAYGQGLAGTTYQTFLNNKQTGIGDYQNYLGDLQQGVNTGLSAGGAIAGVAENAGNNISANTIGAGNAAAAGTVGSANAISSGISSAAGGVGNYALLNQLTNQGTSSYSSAASTSTPTDLISSYTG
;
A
#
# COMPACT_ATOMS: atom_id res chain seq x y z
N MET A 1 44.29 8.67 -34.18
CA MET A 1 45.46 7.89 -34.66
C MET A 1 46.11 7.33 -33.41
N VAL A 2 46.27 6.02 -33.21
CA VAL A 2 46.92 5.02 -34.05
C VAL A 2 46.19 3.68 -33.94
N ALA A 3 46.14 2.98 -35.08
CA ALA A 3 45.63 1.63 -35.25
C ALA A 3 46.63 0.57 -34.76
N ALA A 4 46.13 -0.60 -34.37
CA ALA A 4 46.84 -1.85 -34.58
C ALA A 4 45.82 -2.93 -34.94
N ALA A 5 45.81 -3.27 -36.23
CA ALA A 5 45.12 -4.41 -36.78
C ALA A 5 46.11 -5.59 -36.88
N ILE A 6 45.52 -6.78 -36.99
CA ILE A 6 46.05 -8.04 -37.53
C ILE A 6 46.76 -8.99 -36.53
N GLY A 7 46.19 -10.20 -36.43
CA GLY A 7 46.84 -11.38 -35.89
C GLY A 7 45.89 -12.57 -35.78
N ALA A 8 45.65 -13.26 -36.89
CA ALA A 8 44.77 -14.43 -37.00
C ALA A 8 45.25 -15.63 -36.16
N ALA A 9 44.29 -16.37 -35.58
CA ALA A 9 44.37 -17.83 -35.43
C ALA A 9 42.98 -18.40 -35.12
N ALA A 10 42.23 -18.71 -36.17
CA ALA A 10 41.10 -19.62 -36.07
C ALA A 10 41.63 -21.04 -35.84
N VAL A 11 41.70 -21.48 -34.58
CA VAL A 11 41.57 -22.90 -34.21
C VAL A 11 40.86 -22.96 -32.84
N ALA A 12 39.52 -22.85 -32.85
CA ALA A 12 38.68 -23.34 -31.77
C ALA A 12 37.98 -24.61 -32.27
N THR A 13 38.73 -25.69 -32.34
CA THR A 13 38.20 -27.04 -32.56
C THR A 13 37.24 -27.38 -31.43
N VAL A 14 35.92 -27.32 -31.68
CA VAL A 14 34.85 -27.95 -30.88
C VAL A 14 34.70 -27.47 -29.41
N GLY A 15 35.60 -26.64 -28.86
CA GLY A 15 35.57 -26.17 -27.46
C GLY A 15 34.91 -24.80 -27.19
N ALA A 16 34.79 -23.91 -28.19
CA ALA A 16 34.29 -22.54 -27.98
C ALA A 16 32.76 -22.41 -27.87
N SER A 17 32.00 -23.37 -28.40
CA SER A 17 30.54 -23.43 -28.24
C SER A 17 30.12 -23.80 -26.82
N ALA A 18 30.89 -24.66 -26.15
CA ALA A 18 30.69 -24.99 -24.74
C ALA A 18 30.95 -23.77 -23.84
N MET A 19 32.08 -23.06 -24.04
CA MET A 19 32.42 -21.86 -23.28
C MET A 19 31.41 -20.71 -23.46
N SER A 20 30.83 -20.54 -24.65
CA SER A 20 29.76 -19.55 -24.88
C SER A 20 28.45 -19.94 -24.19
N SER A 21 28.12 -21.24 -24.14
CA SER A 21 26.92 -21.74 -23.47
C SER A 21 26.98 -21.60 -21.95
N ASP A 22 28.16 -21.80 -21.34
CA ASP A 22 28.39 -21.63 -19.90
C ASP A 22 28.42 -20.15 -19.49
N ALA A 23 28.99 -19.28 -20.33
CA ALA A 23 28.97 -17.83 -20.09
C ALA A 23 27.53 -17.27 -20.13
N SER A 24 26.71 -17.69 -21.11
CA SER A 24 25.30 -17.29 -21.20
C SER A 24 24.45 -17.80 -20.02
N ARG A 25 24.67 -19.05 -19.57
CA ARG A 25 24.00 -19.60 -18.38
C ARG A 25 24.46 -18.93 -17.09
N SER A 26 25.76 -18.68 -16.94
CA SER A 26 26.32 -17.99 -15.78
C SER A 26 25.81 -16.55 -15.68
N ALA A 27 25.73 -15.81 -16.80
CA ALA A 27 25.17 -14.47 -16.84
C ALA A 27 23.68 -14.45 -16.47
N ALA A 28 22.90 -15.40 -17.00
CA ALA A 28 21.49 -15.54 -16.65
C ALA A 28 21.28 -15.87 -15.16
N ASN A 29 22.11 -16.75 -14.59
CA ASN A 29 22.08 -17.06 -13.16
C ASN A 29 22.43 -15.83 -12.30
N LYS A 30 23.49 -15.09 -12.65
CA LYS A 30 23.86 -13.84 -11.95
C LYS A 30 22.74 -12.80 -11.98
N GLN A 31 22.02 -12.69 -13.09
CA GLN A 31 20.89 -11.77 -13.23
C GLN A 31 19.67 -12.24 -12.42
N SER A 32 19.42 -13.55 -12.36
CA SER A 32 18.41 -14.15 -11.50
C SER A 32 18.72 -13.93 -10.00
N ASP A 33 19.97 -14.13 -9.59
CA ASP A 33 20.40 -13.93 -8.21
C ASP A 33 20.31 -12.45 -7.79
N ALA A 34 20.70 -11.54 -8.68
CA ALA A 34 20.56 -10.10 -8.46
C ALA A 34 19.08 -9.69 -8.30
N ALA A 35 18.18 -10.23 -9.14
CA ALA A 35 16.75 -10.00 -9.03
C ALA A 35 16.17 -10.58 -7.72
N ALA A 36 16.60 -11.78 -7.31
CA ALA A 36 16.18 -12.38 -6.04
C ALA A 36 16.63 -11.53 -4.83
N SER A 37 17.86 -11.04 -4.83
CA SER A 37 18.38 -10.16 -3.78
C SER A 37 17.66 -8.80 -3.73
N ALA A 38 17.37 -8.21 -4.90
CA ALA A 38 16.57 -6.99 -4.99
C ALA A 38 15.14 -7.20 -4.46
N ASN A 39 14.51 -8.32 -4.80
CA ASN A 39 13.19 -8.68 -4.29
C ASN A 39 13.20 -8.89 -2.76
N ALA A 40 14.22 -9.53 -2.22
CA ALA A 40 14.38 -9.71 -0.78
C ALA A 40 14.53 -8.37 -0.05
N THR A 41 15.30 -7.44 -0.62
CA THR A 41 15.44 -6.07 -0.09
C THR A 41 14.11 -5.32 -0.13
N GLN A 42 13.38 -5.42 -1.23
CA GLN A 42 12.06 -4.78 -1.38
C GLN A 42 11.05 -5.33 -0.36
N LEU A 43 11.08 -6.64 -0.10
CA LEU A 43 10.23 -7.28 0.90
C LEU A 43 10.62 -6.86 2.32
N ALA A 44 11.92 -6.72 2.62
CA ALA A 44 12.39 -6.24 3.91
C ALA A 44 11.94 -4.79 4.18
N ILE A 45 12.04 -3.91 3.20
CA ILE A 45 11.54 -2.53 3.28
C ILE A 45 10.03 -2.53 3.53
N TYR A 46 9.27 -3.35 2.80
CA TYR A 46 7.83 -3.48 3.01
C TYR A 46 7.50 -3.93 4.44
N ASN A 47 8.13 -5.01 4.91
CA ASN A 47 7.91 -5.55 6.25
C ASN A 47 8.25 -4.54 7.34
N GLN A 48 9.37 -3.83 7.21
CA GLN A 48 9.76 -2.78 8.16
C GLN A 48 8.74 -1.63 8.20
N ASN A 49 8.26 -1.18 7.04
CA ASN A 49 7.21 -0.14 6.98
C ASN A 49 5.91 -0.62 7.62
N ASN A 50 5.53 -1.87 7.36
CA ASN A 50 4.35 -2.47 7.95
C ASN A 50 4.48 -2.56 9.49
N GLU A 51 5.63 -2.98 10.02
CA GLU A 51 5.90 -3.06 11.46
C GLU A 51 5.89 -1.67 12.11
N ASN A 52 6.54 -0.68 11.49
CA ASN A 52 6.57 0.70 11.99
C ASN A 52 5.18 1.35 12.03
N LEU A 53 4.31 1.02 11.08
CA LEU A 53 2.97 1.59 10.96
C LEU A 53 1.90 0.79 11.70
N LYS A 54 2.20 -0.45 12.12
CA LYS A 54 1.28 -1.32 12.85
C LYS A 54 0.70 -0.66 14.12
N PRO A 55 1.45 0.04 14.97
CA PRO A 55 0.89 0.67 16.16
C PRO A 55 -0.19 1.71 15.84
N TYR A 56 -0.05 2.44 14.73
CA TYR A 56 -1.04 3.43 14.29
C TYR A 56 -2.30 2.78 13.72
N LEU A 57 -2.14 1.67 13.00
CA LEU A 57 -3.25 0.83 12.55
C LEU A 57 -4.02 0.24 13.71
N ASP A 58 -3.32 -0.38 14.66
CA ASP A 58 -3.92 -0.97 15.86
C ASP A 58 -4.63 0.11 16.69
N TYR A 59 -3.99 1.27 16.86
CA TYR A 59 -4.59 2.41 17.54
C TYR A 59 -5.89 2.85 16.85
N GLY A 60 -5.87 3.14 15.55
CA GLY A 60 -7.05 3.59 14.82
C GLY A 60 -8.18 2.55 14.80
N THR A 61 -7.85 1.27 14.63
CA THR A 61 -8.84 0.19 14.65
C THR A 61 -9.43 -0.04 16.05
N SER A 62 -8.65 0.14 17.11
CA SER A 62 -9.14 0.04 18.49
C SER A 62 -10.15 1.13 18.87
N GLN A 63 -10.13 2.29 18.21
CA GLN A 63 -11.08 3.38 18.48
C GLN A 63 -12.44 3.18 17.78
N LEU A 64 -12.52 2.35 16.74
CA LEU A 64 -13.74 2.17 15.93
C LEU A 64 -14.97 1.73 16.75
N PRO A 65 -14.89 0.71 17.63
CA PRO A 65 -16.05 0.27 18.41
C PRO A 65 -16.56 1.38 19.36
N THR A 66 -15.63 2.08 20.00
CA THR A 66 -15.95 3.18 20.93
C THR A 66 -16.56 4.36 20.18
N LEU A 67 -16.03 4.71 19.01
CA LEU A 67 -16.57 5.77 18.17
C LEU A 67 -17.99 5.43 17.69
N GLN A 68 -18.23 4.20 17.25
CA GLN A 68 -19.54 3.74 16.80
C GLN A 68 -20.59 3.77 17.92
N ALA A 69 -20.26 3.20 19.09
CA ALA A 69 -21.13 3.27 20.27
C ALA A 69 -21.32 4.73 20.74
N GLY A 70 -20.29 5.54 20.54
CA GLY A 70 -20.25 6.93 20.92
C GLY A 70 -21.29 7.79 20.21
N TYR A 71 -21.43 7.64 18.89
CA TYR A 71 -22.49 8.37 18.15
C TYR A 71 -23.91 8.05 18.65
N GLY A 72 -24.17 6.79 19.03
CA GLY A 72 -25.45 6.41 19.63
C GLY A 72 -25.68 7.09 20.99
N THR A 73 -24.66 7.15 21.82
CA THR A 73 -24.70 7.83 23.13
C THR A 73 -24.89 9.34 22.96
N LEU A 74 -24.21 9.96 21.99
CA LEU A 74 -24.38 11.38 21.68
C LEU A 74 -25.82 11.68 21.27
N GLN A 75 -26.40 10.84 20.42
CA GLN A 75 -27.80 11.01 20.01
C GLN A 75 -28.76 10.90 21.19
N GLN A 76 -28.53 9.97 22.12
CA GLN A 76 -29.34 9.84 23.33
C GLN A 76 -29.22 11.08 24.23
N LEU A 77 -28.02 11.63 24.41
CA LEU A 77 -27.79 12.84 25.19
C LEU A 77 -28.51 14.05 24.58
N ILE A 78 -28.40 14.24 23.26
CA ILE A 78 -29.09 15.31 22.52
C ILE A 78 -30.61 15.17 22.63
N ASN A 79 -31.15 13.96 22.43
CA ASN A 79 -32.58 13.72 22.52
C ASN A 79 -33.11 13.96 23.94
N GLY A 80 -32.37 13.52 24.95
CA GLY A 80 -32.70 13.80 26.35
C GLY A 80 -32.76 15.30 26.62
N TYR A 81 -31.73 16.04 26.20
CA TYR A 81 -31.71 17.49 26.35
C TYR A 81 -32.88 18.18 25.62
N ASN A 82 -33.14 17.83 24.35
CA ASN A 82 -34.24 18.41 23.57
C ASN A 82 -35.61 18.13 24.19
N GLY A 83 -35.82 16.96 24.78
CA GLY A 83 -37.04 16.62 25.51
C GLY A 83 -37.25 17.46 26.77
N LEU A 84 -36.17 17.81 27.48
CA LEU A 84 -36.25 18.68 28.66
C LEU A 84 -36.61 20.13 28.30
N VAL A 85 -36.02 20.67 27.22
CA VAL A 85 -36.17 22.11 26.88
C VAL A 85 -37.26 22.38 25.83
N GLY A 86 -37.83 21.35 25.23
CA GLY A 86 -38.87 21.48 24.22
C GLY A 86 -38.35 21.96 22.86
N ASN A 87 -37.20 21.43 22.42
CA ASN A 87 -36.56 21.79 21.15
C ASN A 87 -36.77 20.68 20.09
N GLY A 88 -36.73 21.03 18.80
CA GLY A 88 -36.85 20.05 17.71
C GLY A 88 -38.27 19.46 17.51
N GLY A 89 -39.32 20.19 17.91
CA GLY A 89 -40.72 19.81 17.70
C GLY A 89 -41.35 19.00 18.84
N THR A 90 -40.61 18.72 19.92
CA THR A 90 -41.15 18.12 21.14
C THR A 90 -41.59 19.21 22.12
N ALA A 91 -42.72 19.01 22.81
CA ALA A 91 -43.10 19.87 23.93
C ALA A 91 -42.11 19.69 25.10
N PRO A 92 -41.79 20.74 25.86
CA PRO A 92 -40.90 20.62 27.02
C PRO A 92 -41.54 19.73 28.09
N ASP A 93 -40.81 18.73 28.55
CA ASP A 93 -41.23 17.90 29.68
C ASP A 93 -40.91 18.62 31.00
N THR A 94 -41.81 19.52 31.38
CA THR A 94 -41.70 20.33 32.60
C THR A 94 -41.70 19.49 33.87
N ALA A 95 -42.33 18.30 33.85
CA ALA A 95 -42.38 17.38 34.99
C ALA A 95 -41.04 16.63 35.16
N ALA A 96 -40.47 16.09 34.09
CA ALA A 96 -39.15 15.46 34.14
C ALA A 96 -38.07 16.48 34.49
N LEU A 97 -38.24 17.71 34.01
CA LEU A 97 -37.35 18.80 34.32
C LEU A 97 -37.38 19.16 35.82
N GLN A 98 -38.57 19.35 36.38
CA GLN A 98 -38.72 19.65 37.81
C GLN A 98 -38.14 18.53 38.68
N LYS A 99 -38.41 17.27 38.33
CA LYS A 99 -37.85 16.11 39.02
C LYS A 99 -36.31 16.06 38.94
N SER A 100 -35.73 16.43 37.80
CA SER A 100 -34.28 16.49 37.62
C SER A 100 -33.63 17.57 38.49
N LEU A 101 -34.36 18.67 38.70
CA LEU A 101 -33.94 19.80 39.51
C LEU A 101 -33.97 19.47 41.01
N GLU A 102 -35.07 18.85 41.47
CA GLU A 102 -35.23 18.35 42.84
C GLU A 102 -34.19 17.28 43.20
N ALA A 103 -33.73 16.51 42.21
CA ALA A 103 -32.67 15.52 42.38
C ALA A 103 -31.26 16.12 42.49
N THR A 104 -31.08 17.42 42.23
CA THR A 104 -29.76 18.07 42.27
C THR A 104 -29.40 18.39 43.73
N PRO A 105 -28.34 17.81 44.32
CA PRO A 105 -28.02 18.01 45.75
C PRO A 105 -27.77 19.47 46.13
N GLY A 106 -27.20 20.26 45.22
CA GLY A 106 -26.99 21.70 45.42
C GLY A 106 -28.29 22.50 45.57
N TYR A 107 -29.33 22.12 44.83
CA TYR A 107 -30.66 22.75 44.92
C TYR A 107 -31.27 22.52 46.30
N GLN A 108 -31.28 21.27 46.75
CA GLN A 108 -31.83 20.90 48.07
C GLN A 108 -31.07 21.60 49.21
N PHE A 109 -29.75 21.69 49.09
CA PHE A 109 -28.93 22.41 50.07
C PHE A 109 -29.25 23.91 50.10
N GLN A 110 -29.26 24.57 48.95
CA GLN A 110 -29.55 26.01 48.86
C GLN A 110 -30.96 26.31 49.38
N LEU A 111 -31.96 25.50 48.98
CA LEU A 111 -33.33 25.64 49.44
C LEU A 111 -33.41 25.57 50.97
N GLY A 112 -32.87 24.50 51.57
CA GLY A 112 -32.92 24.32 53.03
C GLY A 112 -32.16 25.40 53.82
N GLN A 113 -31.07 25.95 53.27
CA GLN A 113 -30.34 27.05 53.93
C GLN A 113 -31.11 28.38 53.85
N GLY A 114 -31.69 28.69 52.70
CA GLY A 114 -32.48 29.91 52.54
C GLY A 114 -33.76 29.90 53.37
N GLU A 115 -34.45 28.75 53.45
CA GLU A 115 -35.61 28.57 54.32
C GLU A 115 -35.25 28.81 55.80
N LYS A 116 -34.13 28.26 56.27
CA LYS A 116 -33.64 28.51 57.63
C LYS A 116 -33.34 29.99 57.87
N ALA A 117 -32.69 30.66 56.91
CA ALA A 117 -32.37 32.08 57.03
C ALA A 117 -33.62 32.97 57.10
N ILE A 118 -34.61 32.73 56.22
CA ILE A 118 -35.88 33.47 56.19
C ILE A 118 -36.66 33.22 57.48
N ASN A 119 -36.79 31.96 57.91
CA ASN A 119 -37.49 31.62 59.15
C ASN A 119 -36.82 32.22 60.39
N ASN A 120 -35.49 32.19 60.49
CA ASN A 120 -34.76 32.80 61.61
C ASN A 120 -34.95 34.33 61.65
N SER A 121 -34.95 34.99 60.48
CA SER A 121 -35.20 36.43 60.36
C SER A 121 -36.65 36.80 60.73
N ALA A 122 -37.62 36.01 60.27
CA ALA A 122 -39.03 36.20 60.59
C ALA A 122 -39.34 35.93 62.08
N ALA A 123 -38.71 34.90 62.67
CA ALA A 123 -38.83 34.59 64.09
C ALA A 123 -38.27 35.72 64.97
N ALA A 124 -37.10 36.28 64.62
CA ALA A 124 -36.53 37.42 65.33
C ALA A 124 -37.40 38.69 65.25
N LYS A 125 -38.19 38.83 64.18
CA LYS A 125 -39.12 39.95 63.97
C LYS A 125 -40.54 39.68 64.49
N GLY A 126 -40.80 38.52 65.09
CA GLY A 126 -42.12 38.12 65.57
C GLY A 126 -43.15 37.84 64.47
N GLY A 127 -42.72 37.70 63.21
CA GLY A 127 -43.56 37.49 62.04
C GLY A 127 -43.52 36.07 61.49
N LEU A 128 -42.97 35.11 62.24
CA LEU A 128 -42.89 33.70 61.83
C LEU A 128 -44.28 33.18 61.43
N LEU A 129 -44.38 32.49 60.30
CA LEU A 129 -45.64 31.99 59.70
C LEU A 129 -46.65 33.07 59.27
N SER A 130 -46.24 34.34 59.23
CA SER A 130 -47.08 35.39 58.64
C SER A 130 -47.20 35.22 57.12
N GLY A 131 -48.26 35.77 56.52
CA GLY A 131 -48.41 35.79 55.06
C GLY A 131 -47.25 36.46 54.33
N ALA A 132 -46.55 37.40 54.97
CA ALA A 132 -45.33 38.01 54.43
C ALA A 132 -44.17 37.00 54.38
N THR A 133 -43.95 36.23 55.45
CA THR A 133 -42.91 35.18 55.49
C THR A 133 -43.21 34.05 54.49
N LEU A 134 -44.48 33.64 54.35
CA LEU A 134 -44.87 32.64 53.35
C LEU A 134 -44.65 33.15 51.92
N LYS A 135 -44.92 34.44 51.66
CA LYS A 135 -44.64 35.09 50.39
C LYS A 135 -43.14 35.14 50.10
N ASP A 136 -42.32 35.48 51.09
CA ASP A 136 -40.86 35.53 50.97
C ASP A 136 -40.25 34.14 50.71
N LEU A 137 -40.71 33.10 51.42
CA LEU A 137 -40.33 31.71 51.19
C LEU A 137 -40.72 31.24 49.77
N THR A 138 -41.94 31.58 49.33
CA THR A 138 -42.43 31.26 47.97
C THR A 138 -41.60 31.95 46.90
N ALA A 139 -41.32 33.25 47.07
CA ALA A 139 -40.49 34.04 46.15
C ALA A 139 -39.05 33.51 46.11
N TYR A 140 -38.49 33.13 47.25
CA TYR A 140 -37.16 32.51 47.33
C TYR A 140 -37.10 31.17 46.59
N GLY A 141 -38.06 30.28 46.82
CA GLY A 141 -38.14 28.98 46.12
C GLY A 141 -38.28 29.14 44.60
N GLN A 142 -39.11 30.07 44.14
CA GLN A 142 -39.29 30.37 42.71
C GLN A 142 -38.01 30.96 42.07
N GLY A 143 -37.35 31.91 42.75
CA GLY A 143 -36.11 32.51 42.27
C GLY A 143 -34.95 31.52 42.20
N LEU A 144 -34.80 30.69 43.25
CA LEU A 144 -33.79 29.64 43.31
C LEU A 144 -33.99 28.60 42.20
N ALA A 145 -35.24 28.19 41.94
CA ALA A 145 -35.57 27.28 40.86
C ALA A 145 -35.15 27.86 39.48
N GLY A 146 -35.39 29.15 39.23
CA GLY A 146 -35.00 29.81 37.98
C GLY A 146 -33.49 29.83 37.71
N THR A 147 -32.67 30.21 38.70
CA THR A 147 -31.20 30.24 38.53
C THR A 147 -30.59 28.84 38.44
N THR A 148 -31.11 27.91 39.24
CA THR A 148 -30.66 26.51 39.24
C THR A 148 -31.02 25.83 37.92
N TYR A 149 -32.21 26.12 37.37
CA TYR A 149 -32.65 25.63 36.08
C TYR A 149 -31.69 26.02 34.96
N GLN A 150 -31.35 27.31 34.88
CA GLN A 150 -30.42 27.81 33.87
C GLN A 150 -29.05 27.11 33.99
N THR A 151 -28.55 26.95 35.22
CA THR A 151 -27.25 26.31 35.47
C THR A 151 -27.27 24.82 35.10
N PHE A 152 -28.35 24.11 35.46
CA PHE A 152 -28.53 22.69 35.12
C PHE A 152 -28.55 22.47 33.62
N LEU A 153 -29.33 23.27 32.88
CA LEU A 153 -29.39 23.17 31.42
C LEU A 153 -28.06 23.52 30.76
N ASN A 154 -27.40 24.58 31.21
CA ASN A 154 -26.06 24.94 30.73
C ASN A 154 -25.07 23.79 30.95
N ASN A 155 -25.08 23.15 32.12
CA ASN A 155 -24.20 22.01 32.41
C ASN A 155 -24.50 20.80 31.51
N LYS A 156 -25.78 20.51 31.25
CA LYS A 156 -26.18 19.44 30.30
C LYS A 156 -25.71 19.76 28.88
N GLN A 157 -25.85 21.01 28.45
CA GLN A 157 -25.42 21.46 27.13
C GLN A 157 -23.89 21.43 27.00
N THR A 158 -23.15 21.87 28.02
CA THR A 158 -21.69 21.76 28.08
C THR A 158 -21.25 20.29 28.00
N GLY A 159 -21.86 19.39 28.77
CA GLY A 159 -21.54 17.97 28.72
C GLY A 159 -21.78 17.33 27.35
N ILE A 160 -22.80 17.78 26.61
CA ILE A 160 -23.04 17.38 25.22
C ILE A 160 -21.91 17.89 24.30
N GLY A 161 -21.41 19.10 24.52
CA GLY A 161 -20.26 19.66 23.80
C GLY A 161 -18.97 18.90 24.10
N ASP A 162 -18.69 18.62 25.38
CA ASP A 162 -17.51 17.85 25.80
C ASP A 162 -17.51 16.44 25.20
N TYR A 163 -18.69 15.80 25.16
CA TYR A 163 -18.84 14.49 24.55
C TYR A 163 -18.63 14.53 23.02
N GLN A 164 -19.08 15.59 22.34
CA GLN A 164 -18.76 15.79 20.92
C GLN A 164 -17.26 15.94 20.67
N ASN A 165 -16.57 16.71 21.51
CA ASN A 165 -15.11 16.86 21.41
C ASN A 165 -14.40 15.52 21.59
N TYR A 166 -14.82 14.72 22.59
CA TYR A 166 -14.31 13.37 22.79
C TYR A 166 -14.49 12.48 21.56
N LEU A 167 -15.67 12.51 20.91
CA LEU A 167 -15.88 11.77 19.66
C LEU A 167 -15.02 12.30 18.50
N GLY A 168 -14.78 13.61 18.44
CA GLY A 168 -13.85 14.22 17.50
C GLY A 168 -12.42 13.69 17.65
N ASP A 169 -11.93 13.56 18.88
CA ASP A 169 -10.61 13.01 19.17
C ASP A 169 -10.51 11.53 18.77
N LEU A 170 -11.56 10.74 19.04
CA LEU A 170 -11.64 9.35 18.58
C LEU A 170 -11.61 9.26 17.04
N GLN A 171 -12.34 10.14 16.36
CA GLN A 171 -12.37 10.21 14.90
C GLN A 171 -10.98 10.59 14.33
N GLN A 172 -10.26 11.51 14.98
CA GLN A 172 -8.88 11.85 14.64
C GLN A 172 -7.95 10.63 14.75
N GLY A 173 -8.14 9.80 15.79
CA GLY A 173 -7.42 8.54 15.95
C GLY A 173 -7.71 7.53 14.85
N VAL A 174 -8.98 7.35 14.47
CA VAL A 174 -9.38 6.51 13.34
C VAL A 174 -8.75 7.01 12.03
N ASN A 175 -8.77 8.31 11.77
CA ASN A 175 -8.17 8.92 10.58
C ASN A 175 -6.65 8.72 10.51
N THR A 176 -5.99 8.72 11.67
CA THR A 176 -4.55 8.41 11.77
C THR A 176 -4.29 6.97 11.34
N GLY A 177 -5.10 6.01 11.83
CA GLY A 177 -5.02 4.62 11.39
C GLY A 177 -5.32 4.43 9.90
N LEU A 178 -6.33 5.11 9.36
CA LEU A 178 -6.66 5.06 7.94
C LEU A 178 -5.50 5.59 7.07
N SER A 179 -4.85 6.67 7.50
CA SER A 179 -3.69 7.24 6.80
C SER A 179 -2.49 6.29 6.82
N ALA A 180 -2.23 5.65 7.96
CA ALA A 180 -1.20 4.62 8.07
C ALA A 180 -1.49 3.41 7.15
N GLY A 181 -2.75 2.99 7.08
CA GLY A 181 -3.19 1.94 6.15
C GLY A 181 -2.99 2.32 4.68
N GLY A 182 -3.32 3.56 4.31
CA GLY A 182 -3.04 4.08 2.96
C GLY A 182 -1.55 4.11 2.63
N ALA A 183 -0.70 4.49 3.58
CA ALA A 183 0.75 4.47 3.40
C ALA A 183 1.29 3.05 3.19
N ILE A 184 0.86 2.06 3.99
CA ILE A 184 1.24 0.66 3.81
C ILE A 184 0.76 0.14 2.46
N ALA A 185 -0.48 0.44 2.06
CA ALA A 185 -1.01 0.02 0.76
C ALA A 185 -0.18 0.57 -0.40
N GLY A 186 0.22 1.84 -0.35
CA GLY A 186 1.10 2.44 -1.36
C GLY A 186 2.49 1.80 -1.41
N VAL A 187 3.10 1.49 -0.25
CA VAL A 187 4.38 0.76 -0.21
C VAL A 187 4.22 -0.67 -0.74
N ALA A 188 3.11 -1.35 -0.42
CA ALA A 188 2.80 -2.69 -0.90
C ALA A 188 2.68 -2.74 -2.43
N GLU A 189 1.97 -1.77 -3.01
CA GLU A 189 1.78 -1.68 -4.47
C GLU A 189 3.12 -1.45 -5.18
N ASN A 190 3.93 -0.52 -4.68
CA ASN A 190 5.27 -0.27 -5.23
C ASN A 190 6.18 -1.50 -5.09
N ALA A 191 6.15 -2.17 -3.93
CA ALA A 191 6.91 -3.39 -3.72
C ALA A 191 6.48 -4.51 -4.69
N GLY A 192 5.18 -4.72 -4.84
CA GLY A 192 4.61 -5.73 -5.74
C GLY A 192 4.94 -5.46 -7.21
N ASN A 193 4.89 -4.21 -7.65
CA ASN A 193 5.24 -3.82 -9.02
C ASN A 193 6.73 -4.04 -9.31
N ASN A 194 7.62 -3.62 -8.40
CA ASN A 194 9.07 -3.81 -8.56
C ASN A 194 9.46 -5.29 -8.52
N ILE A 195 8.89 -6.06 -7.58
CA ILE A 195 9.13 -7.51 -7.48
C ILE A 195 8.65 -8.22 -8.74
N SER A 196 7.47 -7.86 -9.24
CA SER A 196 6.93 -8.44 -10.48
C SER A 196 7.83 -8.13 -11.68
N ALA A 197 8.26 -6.88 -11.83
CA ALA A 197 9.16 -6.46 -12.91
C ALA A 197 10.50 -7.20 -12.86
N ASN A 198 11.12 -7.30 -11.67
CA ASN A 198 12.37 -8.03 -11.46
C ASN A 198 12.22 -9.52 -11.77
N THR A 199 11.11 -10.13 -11.34
CA THR A 199 10.83 -11.56 -11.56
C THR A 199 10.63 -11.87 -13.04
N ILE A 200 9.89 -11.03 -13.76
CA ILE A 200 9.73 -11.14 -15.22
C ILE A 200 11.07 -10.93 -15.92
N GLY A 201 11.85 -9.94 -15.51
CA GLY A 201 13.19 -9.68 -16.06
C GLY A 201 14.15 -10.85 -15.86
N ALA A 202 14.16 -11.45 -14.67
CA ALA A 202 14.94 -12.64 -14.36
C ALA A 202 14.48 -13.86 -15.18
N GLY A 203 13.17 -14.07 -15.32
CA GLY A 203 12.60 -15.13 -16.15
C GLY A 203 13.00 -15.00 -17.62
N ASN A 204 12.92 -13.77 -18.17
CA ASN A 204 13.36 -13.48 -19.53
C ASN A 204 14.87 -13.70 -19.71
N ALA A 205 15.70 -13.33 -18.73
CA ALA A 205 17.14 -13.57 -18.76
C ALA A 205 17.49 -15.06 -18.68
N ALA A 206 16.81 -15.83 -17.82
CA ALA A 206 16.95 -17.28 -17.74
C ALA A 206 16.54 -17.99 -19.04
N ALA A 207 15.43 -17.56 -19.65
CA ALA A 207 14.99 -18.05 -20.94
C ALA A 207 15.99 -17.68 -22.05
N ALA A 208 16.46 -16.44 -22.09
CA ALA A 208 17.46 -15.97 -23.07
C ALA A 208 18.81 -16.67 -22.90
N GLY A 209 19.25 -16.94 -21.68
CA GLY A 209 20.46 -17.73 -21.41
C GLY A 209 20.31 -19.18 -21.87
N THR A 210 19.15 -19.78 -21.64
CA THR A 210 18.82 -21.14 -22.11
C THR A 210 18.78 -21.19 -23.64
N VAL A 211 18.04 -20.29 -24.28
CA VAL A 211 17.93 -20.19 -25.75
C VAL A 211 19.27 -19.83 -26.39
N GLY A 212 20.04 -18.90 -25.80
CA GLY A 212 21.39 -18.55 -26.24
C GLY A 212 22.34 -19.73 -26.15
N SER A 213 22.28 -20.50 -25.06
CA SER A 213 23.04 -21.74 -24.91
C SER A 213 22.62 -22.80 -25.93
N ALA A 214 21.31 -22.95 -26.18
CA ALA A 214 20.77 -23.90 -27.14
C ALA A 214 21.15 -23.51 -28.58
N ASN A 215 21.10 -22.22 -28.93
CA ASN A 215 21.53 -21.70 -30.22
C ASN A 215 23.05 -21.86 -30.40
N ALA A 216 23.86 -21.58 -29.39
CA ALA A 216 25.31 -21.79 -29.43
C ALA A 216 25.69 -23.27 -29.61
N ILE A 217 24.98 -24.18 -28.91
CA ILE A 217 25.13 -25.62 -29.07
C ILE A 217 24.68 -26.06 -30.47
N SER A 218 23.51 -25.62 -30.93
CA SER A 218 22.95 -25.97 -32.23
C SER A 218 23.84 -25.48 -33.38
N SER A 219 24.31 -24.23 -33.34
CA SER A 219 25.27 -23.68 -34.31
C SER A 219 26.63 -24.38 -34.24
N GLY A 220 27.09 -24.76 -33.04
CA GLY A 220 28.32 -25.52 -32.87
C GLY A 220 28.23 -26.94 -33.46
N ILE A 221 27.12 -27.64 -33.21
CA ILE A 221 26.83 -28.96 -33.78
C ILE A 221 26.71 -28.86 -35.29
N SER A 222 25.99 -27.87 -35.81
CA SER A 222 25.83 -27.64 -37.26
C SER A 222 27.17 -27.35 -37.95
N SER A 223 28.04 -26.58 -37.29
CA SER A 223 29.40 -26.29 -37.79
C SER A 223 30.31 -27.51 -37.75
N ALA A 224 30.21 -28.34 -36.70
CA ALA A 224 30.97 -29.59 -36.59
C ALA A 224 30.48 -30.63 -37.61
N ALA A 225 29.16 -30.79 -37.77
CA ALA A 225 28.55 -31.70 -38.74
C ALA A 225 28.87 -31.25 -40.19
N GLY A 226 28.83 -29.95 -40.47
CA GLY A 226 29.26 -29.39 -41.75
C GLY A 226 30.75 -29.59 -42.03
N GLY A 227 31.61 -29.47 -41.00
CA GLY A 227 33.05 -29.72 -41.13
C GLY A 227 33.42 -31.18 -41.36
N VAL A 228 32.75 -32.12 -40.68
CA VAL A 228 32.97 -33.57 -40.84
C VAL A 228 32.41 -34.07 -42.17
N GLY A 229 31.23 -33.58 -42.59
CA GLY A 229 30.66 -33.89 -43.90
C GLY A 229 31.53 -33.40 -45.06
N ASN A 230 32.09 -32.20 -44.93
CA ASN A 230 32.96 -31.62 -45.96
C ASN A 230 34.35 -32.31 -45.99
N TYR A 231 34.90 -32.72 -44.84
CA TYR A 231 36.15 -33.50 -44.80
C TYR A 231 35.97 -34.91 -45.38
N ALA A 232 34.85 -35.59 -45.08
CA ALA A 232 34.57 -36.91 -45.64
C ALA A 232 34.36 -36.85 -47.15
N LEU A 233 33.64 -35.83 -47.64
CA LEU A 233 33.41 -35.61 -49.07
C LEU A 233 34.69 -35.21 -49.80
N LEU A 234 35.50 -34.32 -49.22
CA LEU A 234 36.80 -33.94 -49.79
C LEU A 234 37.75 -35.14 -49.81
N ASN A 235 37.76 -35.99 -48.79
CA ASN A 235 38.58 -37.19 -48.79
C ASN A 235 38.11 -38.22 -49.84
N GLN A 236 36.81 -38.33 -50.10
CA GLN A 236 36.28 -39.13 -51.21
C GLN A 236 36.60 -38.53 -52.59
N LEU A 237 36.52 -37.21 -52.74
CA LEU A 237 36.81 -36.54 -54.02
C LEU A 237 38.30 -36.54 -54.34
N THR A 238 39.16 -36.40 -53.30
CA THR A 238 40.62 -36.40 -53.46
C THR A 238 41.17 -37.82 -53.64
N ASN A 239 40.54 -38.86 -53.08
CA ASN A 239 40.84 -40.25 -53.42
C ASN A 239 40.32 -40.69 -54.79
N GLN A 240 39.44 -39.91 -55.43
CA GLN A 240 38.95 -40.19 -56.79
C GLN A 240 39.74 -39.43 -57.87
N GLY A 241 40.68 -38.56 -57.48
CA GLY A 241 41.52 -37.76 -58.39
C GLY A 241 42.88 -38.39 -58.77
N THR A 242 43.22 -39.58 -58.27
CA THR A 242 44.49 -40.26 -58.57
C THR A 242 44.27 -41.63 -59.22
N SER A 243 43.69 -41.64 -60.42
CA SER A 243 43.80 -42.79 -61.33
C SER A 243 43.76 -42.33 -62.78
N SER A 244 44.98 -42.21 -63.33
CA SER A 244 45.36 -42.67 -64.67
C SER A 244 44.62 -42.09 -65.89
N TYR A 245 45.26 -41.14 -66.57
CA TYR A 245 45.31 -41.15 -68.04
C TYR A 245 46.72 -40.81 -68.53
N SER A 246 47.48 -41.87 -68.78
CA SER A 246 48.69 -41.88 -69.60
C SER A 246 48.34 -41.88 -71.10
N SER A 247 49.03 -41.03 -71.85
CA SER A 247 49.39 -41.12 -73.28
C SER A 247 48.32 -41.49 -74.33
N ALA A 248 48.12 -40.57 -75.28
CA ALA A 248 48.18 -40.91 -76.70
C ALA A 248 48.52 -39.66 -77.52
N ALA A 249 49.74 -39.65 -78.09
CA ALA A 249 50.13 -38.71 -79.13
C ALA A 249 49.46 -39.13 -80.45
N SER A 250 48.92 -38.17 -81.20
CA SER A 250 48.63 -38.35 -82.62
C SER A 250 48.92 -37.05 -83.37
N THR A 251 49.99 -37.09 -84.13
CA THR A 251 50.44 -36.10 -85.12
C THR A 251 49.56 -36.15 -86.38
N SER A 252 49.09 -35.01 -86.86
CA SER A 252 48.83 -34.78 -88.29
C SER A 252 48.58 -33.29 -88.58
N THR A 253 49.55 -32.63 -89.22
CA THR A 253 49.31 -31.51 -90.16
C THR A 253 49.19 -32.13 -91.56
N PRO A 254 48.46 -31.54 -92.53
CA PRO A 254 49.00 -30.41 -93.31
C PRO A 254 47.97 -29.37 -93.82
N THR A 255 48.56 -28.26 -94.24
CA THR A 255 48.08 -27.10 -95.02
C THR A 255 47.44 -27.44 -96.37
N ASP A 256 46.38 -26.72 -96.77
CA ASP A 256 46.31 -25.85 -97.99
C ASP A 256 44.87 -25.54 -98.47
N LEU A 257 44.79 -24.44 -99.25
CA LEU A 257 43.70 -23.93 -100.13
C LEU A 257 42.78 -22.87 -99.48
N ILE A 258 43.00 -21.56 -99.67
CA ILE A 258 42.86 -20.69 -100.87
C ILE A 258 41.41 -20.45 -101.33
N SER A 259 41.07 -19.15 -101.34
CA SER A 259 40.19 -18.38 -102.24
C SER A 259 38.72 -18.12 -101.94
N SER A 260 38.43 -16.81 -101.97
CA SER A 260 37.26 -16.11 -102.52
C SER A 260 35.90 -16.33 -101.86
N TYR A 261 34.92 -15.43 -101.85
CA TYR A 261 34.69 -14.00 -102.14
C TYR A 261 33.15 -13.94 -102.20
N THR A 262 32.56 -12.77 -101.89
CA THR A 262 31.17 -12.35 -102.15
C THR A 262 30.00 -12.92 -101.36
N GLY A 263 29.31 -11.97 -100.73
CA GLY A 263 28.01 -12.03 -100.07
C GLY A 263 27.90 -10.84 -99.13
#